data_AF-A0A969QXR0-F1
#
_entry.id   AF-A0A969QXR0-F1
#
_cell.length_a   1.000
_cell.length_b   1.000
_cell.length_c   1.000
_cell.angle_alpha   90.00
_cell.angle_beta   90.00
_cell.angle_gamma   90.00
#
_symmetry.space_group_name_H-M   'P 1'
#
loop_
_entity.id
_entity.type
_entity.pdbx_description
1 polymer ?
#
loop_
_entity_poly.entity_id
_entity_poly.type
_entity_poly.pdbx_seq_one_letter_code
_entity_poly.pdbx_strand_id
1 'polypeptide(L)' 'MIEEWSRKDPAGAMQWAGAQKSSSLTPKATLRAGHNFAMQDPAAFQAWQAALPAGPLKELMNEVEGPQVAEDDDE' A
#
# COMPACT_ATOMS: atom_id res chain seq x y z
N MET A 1 9.53 11.17 -7.74
CA MET A 1 8.97 9.82 -8.00
C MET A 1 8.27 9.34 -6.74
N ILE A 2 7.23 8.51 -6.87
CA ILE A 2 6.47 8.03 -5.70
C ILE A 2 7.37 7.32 -4.68
N GLU A 3 8.42 6.63 -5.12
CA GLU A 3 9.38 5.94 -4.24
C GLU A 3 10.07 6.85 -3.24
N GLU A 4 10.49 8.05 -3.67
CA GLU A 4 11.19 9.00 -2.79
C GLU A 4 10.21 9.74 -1.87
N TRP A 5 9.01 10.04 -2.37
CA TRP A 5 7.96 10.62 -1.55
C TRP A 5 7.50 9.65 -0.46
N SER A 6 7.29 8.39 -0.81
CA SER A 6 6.83 7.36 0.14
C SER A 6 7.77 7.20 1.32
N ARG A 7 9.09 7.38 1.12
CA ARG A 7 10.08 7.34 2.20
C ARG A 7 9.88 8.43 3.24
N LYS A 8 9.41 9.61 2.82
CA LYS A 8 9.19 10.77 3.70
C LYS A 8 7.76 10.82 4.24
N ASP A 9 6.79 10.49 3.39
CA ASP A 9 5.37 10.57 3.67
C ASP A 9 4.63 9.45 2.90
N PRO A 10 4.59 8.23 3.48
CA PRO A 10 4.01 7.08 2.80
C PRO A 10 2.48 7.21 2.63
N ALA A 11 1.80 7.80 3.61
CA ALA A 11 0.35 7.98 3.58
C ALA A 11 -0.08 8.90 2.43
N GLY A 12 0.55 10.07 2.27
CA GLY A 12 0.25 10.99 1.18
C GLY A 12 0.63 10.43 -0.19
N ALA A 13 1.77 9.70 -0.28
CA ALA A 13 2.17 9.03 -1.51
C ALA A 13 1.12 8.00 -1.98
N MET A 14 0.57 7.23 -1.04
CA MET A 14 -0.47 6.23 -1.30
C MET A 14 -1.83 6.88 -1.62
N GLN A 15 -2.21 7.94 -0.90
CA GLN A 15 -3.41 8.72 -1.22
C GLN A 15 -3.35 9.29 -2.64
N TRP A 16 -2.21 9.83 -3.05
CA TRP A 16 -2.02 10.33 -4.40
C TRP A 16 -1.99 9.20 -5.45
N ALA A 17 -1.41 8.04 -5.11
CA ALA A 17 -1.45 6.86 -5.99
C ALA A 17 -2.89 6.37 -6.23
N GLY A 18 -3.74 6.41 -5.20
CA GLY A 18 -5.17 6.09 -5.29
C GLY A 18 -5.99 7.13 -6.05
N ALA A 19 -5.60 8.40 -5.99
CA ALA A 19 -6.24 9.47 -6.74
C ALA A 19 -5.81 9.50 -8.22
N GLN A 20 -4.62 8.98 -8.54
CA GLN A 20 -4.18 8.86 -9.93
C GLN A 20 -4.86 7.70 -10.63
N LYS A 21 -5.41 7.97 -11.82
CA LYS A 21 -5.81 6.90 -12.74
C LYS A 21 -4.56 6.11 -13.05
N SER A 22 -4.56 4.82 -12.73
CA SER A 22 -3.43 3.88 -12.61
C SER A 22 -2.45 3.81 -13.80
N SER A 23 -2.66 4.57 -14.87
CA SER A 23 -1.88 4.57 -16.09
C SER A 23 -0.52 5.28 -15.99
N SER A 24 -0.27 6.10 -14.96
CA SER A 24 1.00 6.85 -14.81
C SER A 24 2.01 6.21 -13.84
N LEU A 25 1.59 5.24 -13.04
CA LEU A 25 2.44 4.58 -12.05
C LEU A 25 2.73 3.15 -12.44
N THR A 26 4.01 2.77 -12.38
CA THR A 26 4.38 1.37 -12.58
C THR A 26 3.95 0.55 -11.36
N PRO A 27 3.42 -0.67 -11.55
CA PRO A 27 2.99 -1.51 -10.44
C PRO A 27 4.11 -1.76 -9.42
N LYS A 28 5.35 -1.88 -9.89
CA LYS A 28 6.54 -2.03 -9.05
C LYS A 28 6.80 -0.84 -8.11
N ALA A 29 6.61 0.39 -8.59
CA ALA A 29 6.79 1.59 -7.76
C ALA A 29 5.67 1.71 -6.71
N THR A 30 4.44 1.38 -7.10
CA THR A 30 3.29 1.34 -6.20
C THR A 30 3.48 0.28 -5.11
N LEU A 31 3.89 -0.94 -5.45
CA LEU A 31 4.18 -2.00 -4.46
C LEU A 31 5.26 -1.58 -3.47
N ARG A 32 6.37 -1.00 -3.95
CA ARG A 32 7.44 -0.50 -3.06
C ARG A 32 6.94 0.56 -2.09
N ALA A 33 6.14 1.49 -2.59
CA ALA A 33 5.53 2.53 -1.79
C ALA A 33 4.58 1.94 -0.74
N GLY A 34 3.77 0.93 -1.13
CA GLY A 34 2.86 0.21 -0.23
C GLY A 34 3.62 -0.53 0.86
N HIS A 35 4.66 -1.28 0.52
CA HIS A 35 5.54 -1.93 1.49
C HIS A 35 6.15 -0.94 2.47
N ASN A 36 6.62 0.21 1.98
CA ASN A 36 7.16 1.24 2.86
C ASN A 36 6.08 1.81 3.79
N PHE A 37 4.84 1.97 3.31
CA PHE A 37 3.72 2.38 4.17
C PHE A 37 3.40 1.34 5.24
N ALA A 38 3.28 0.06 4.85
CA ALA A 38 3.04 -1.05 5.76
C ALA A 38 4.16 -1.23 6.80
N MET A 39 5.42 -0.94 6.43
CA MET A 39 6.56 -0.99 7.36
C MET A 39 6.60 0.19 8.34
N GLN A 40 6.19 1.39 7.91
CA GLN A 40 6.20 2.57 8.79
C GLN A 40 4.97 2.61 9.71
N ASP A 41 3.78 2.36 9.15
CA ASP A 41 2.50 2.40 9.86
C ASP A 41 1.58 1.28 9.37
N PRO A 42 1.75 0.04 9.86
CA PRO A 42 0.96 -1.12 9.42
C PRO A 42 -0.54 -0.94 9.69
N ALA A 43 -0.90 -0.35 10.84
CA ALA A 43 -2.31 -0.11 11.19
C ALA A 43 -2.98 0.90 10.23
N ALA A 44 -2.27 1.98 9.87
CA ALA A 44 -2.80 2.97 8.93
C ALA A 44 -2.86 2.40 7.51
N PHE A 45 -1.88 1.60 7.11
CA PHE A 45 -1.87 0.89 5.83
C PHE A 45 -3.08 -0.05 5.70
N GLN A 46 -3.35 -0.90 6.70
CA GLN A 46 -4.50 -1.80 6.70
C GLN A 46 -5.84 -1.04 6.59
N ALA A 47 -6.00 0.04 7.36
CA ALA A 47 -7.19 0.88 7.28
C ALA A 47 -7.37 1.52 5.90
N TRP A 48 -6.28 2.03 5.32
CA TRP A 48 -6.28 2.63 3.98
C TRP A 48 -6.58 1.58 2.89
N GLN A 49 -5.95 0.41 2.96
CA GLN A 49 -6.16 -0.72 2.05
C GLN A 49 -7.62 -1.22 2.11
N ALA A 50 -8.20 -1.33 3.30
CA ALA A 50 -9.60 -1.70 3.48
C ALA A 50 -10.54 -0.69 2.81
N ALA A 51 -10.21 0.61 2.90
CA ALA A 51 -10.96 1.71 2.31
C ALA A 51 -10.78 1.85 0.78
N LEU A 52 -9.83 1.13 0.17
CA LEU A 52 -9.66 1.18 -1.28
C LEU A 52 -10.86 0.57 -2.02
N PRO A 53 -11.32 1.18 -3.13
CA PRO A 53 -12.32 0.58 -4.00
C PRO A 53 -11.74 -0.67 -4.68
N ALA A 54 -12.62 -1.63 -4.99
CA ALA A 54 -12.22 -2.81 -5.77
C ALA A 54 -11.65 -2.37 -7.13
N GLY A 55 -10.46 -2.84 -7.47
CA GLY A 55 -9.74 -2.44 -8.67
C GLY A 55 -8.27 -2.82 -8.63
N PRO A 56 -7.51 -2.54 -9.70
CA PRO A 56 -6.13 -2.98 -9.85
C PRO A 56 -5.19 -2.46 -8.75
N LEU A 57 -5.50 -1.29 -8.17
CA LEU A 57 -4.74 -0.80 -7.02
C LEU A 57 -4.97 -1.63 -5.77
N LYS A 58 -6.22 -2.03 -5.47
CA LYS A 58 -6.52 -2.86 -4.31
C LYS A 58 -5.90 -4.25 -4.44
N GLU A 59 -5.97 -4.83 -5.63
CA GLU A 59 -5.30 -6.09 -5.97
C GLU A 59 -3.79 -6.00 -5.70
N LEU A 60 -3.14 -4.94 -6.18
CA LEU A 60 -1.72 -4.69 -5.91
C LEU A 60 -1.42 -4.52 -4.42
N MET A 61 -2.27 -3.82 -3.68
CA MET A 61 -2.05 -3.61 -2.24
C MET A 61 -2.29 -4.88 -1.43
N ASN A 62 -3.15 -5.79 -1.87
CA ASN A 62 -3.31 -7.12 -1.26
C ASN A 62 -2.03 -7.97 -1.38
N GLU A 63 -1.20 -7.71 -2.39
CA GLU A 63 0.10 -8.36 -2.55
C GLU A 63 1.17 -7.77 -1.62
N VAL A 64 0.91 -6.58 -1.05
CA VAL A 64 1.76 -6.01 0.00
C VAL A 64 1.40 -6.72 1.30
N GLU A 65 2.09 -7.82 1.56
CA GLU A 65 2.06 -8.49 2.85
C GLU A 65 2.66 -7.53 3.89
N GLY A 66 1.80 -6.99 4.77
CA GLY A 66 2.25 -6.34 5.99
C GLY A 66 3.11 -7.30 6.82
N PRO A 67 3.86 -6.83 7.83
CA PRO A 67 4.57 -7.75 8.72
C PRO A 67 3.55 -8.75 9.24
N GLN A 68 3.70 -10.03 8.88
CA GLN A 68 2.78 -11.08 9.26
C GLN A 68 2.59 -10.98 10.77
N VAL A 69 1.45 -10.42 11.20
CA VAL A 69 0.93 -10.83 12.47
C VAL A 69 0.60 -12.29 12.22
N ALA A 70 1.36 -13.15 12.90
CA ALA A 70 0.99 -14.54 13.04
C ALA A 70 -0.42 -14.55 13.62
N GLU A 71 -1.43 -14.56 12.74
CA GLU A 71 -2.61 -15.37 13.01
C GLU A 71 -2.07 -16.80 12.97
N ASP A 72 -1.56 -17.23 14.13
CA ASP A 72 -1.57 -18.62 14.53
C ASP A 72 -2.96 -19.13 14.15
N ASP A 73 -2.99 -19.91 13.08
CA ASP A 73 -4.08 -20.77 12.66
C ASP A 73 -4.32 -21.74 13.82
N ASP A 74 -5.16 -21.30 14.78
CA ASP A 74 -5.73 -22.11 15.85
C ASP A 74 -6.82 -22.97 15.19
N GLU A 75 -6.44 -24.11 14.58
CA GLU A 75 -7.35 -25.22 14.25
C GLU A 75 -6.78 -26.60 14.63
#